data_AF-A0A7C1EW85-F1
#
_entry.id   AF-A0A7C1EW85-F1
#
_cell.length_a   1.000
_cell.length_b   1.000
_cell.length_c   1.000
_cell.angle_alpha   90.00
_cell.angle_beta   90.00
_cell.angle_gamma   90.00
#
_symmetry.space_group_name_H-M   'P 1'
#
loop_
_entity.id
_entity.type
_entity.pdbx_description
1 polymer ?
#
loop_
_entity_poly.entity_id
_entity_poly.type
_entity_poly.pdbx_seq_one_letter_code
_entity_poly.pdbx_strand_id
1 'polypeptide(L)' 'MFDIDKDIIIVSDEGKITQILRNLISNAIKFTERGEIRVSAKSNDEKNCVEISVKDTGIGIAKEHQKIIFD' A
#
# COMPACT_ATOMS: atom_id res chain seq x y z
N MET A 1 10.07 6.10 -0.35
CA MET A 1 11.11 5.24 0.26
C MET A 1 10.59 3.81 0.36
N PHE A 2 11.42 2.82 0.09
CA PHE A 2 11.05 1.40 0.19
C PHE A 2 11.72 0.76 1.42
N ASP A 3 10.95 0.01 2.21
CA ASP A 3 11.41 -0.78 3.37
C ASP A 3 10.85 -2.21 3.23
N ILE A 4 11.59 -3.08 2.55
CA ILE A 4 11.12 -4.41 2.14
C ILE A 4 12.04 -5.44 2.77
N ASP A 5 11.48 -6.39 3.52
CA ASP A 5 12.25 -7.51 4.06
C ASP A 5 12.87 -8.32 2.91
N LYS A 6 14.09 -8.82 3.14
CA LYS A 6 14.76 -9.67 2.15
C LYS A 6 14.01 -11.00 2.02
N ASP A 7 14.06 -11.55 0.80
CA ASP A 7 13.58 -12.90 0.50
C ASP A 7 12.07 -13.14 0.73
N ILE A 8 11.25 -12.09 0.64
CA ILE A 8 9.80 -12.25 0.54
C ILE A 8 9.46 -12.90 -0.81
N ILE A 9 9.00 -14.15 -0.75
CA ILE A 9 8.46 -14.87 -1.91
C ILE A 9 7.01 -15.25 -1.56
N ILE A 10 6.08 -14.83 -2.42
CA ILE A 10 4.65 -15.17 -2.29
C ILE A 10 4.18 -15.89 -3.54
N VAL A 11 3.34 -16.91 -3.35
CA VAL A 11 2.61 -17.56 -4.45
C VAL A 11 1.25 -16.89 -4.56
N SER A 12 1.04 -16.11 -5.62
CA SER A 12 -0.18 -15.36 -5.84
C SER A 12 -0.38 -15.05 -7.33
N ASP A 13 -1.48 -14.38 -7.66
CA ASP A 13 -1.71 -13.78 -8.98
C ASP A 13 -0.92 -12.46 -9.08
N GLU A 14 0.20 -12.51 -9.80
CA GLU A 14 1.08 -11.36 -10.01
C GLU A 14 0.31 -10.14 -10.54
N GLY A 15 -0.58 -10.35 -11.52
CA GLY A 15 -1.33 -9.27 -12.15
C GLY A 15 -2.25 -8.55 -11.16
N LYS A 16 -2.95 -9.29 -10.30
CA LYS A 16 -3.79 -8.71 -9.24
C LYS A 16 -2.97 -7.95 -8.22
N ILE A 17 -1.83 -8.48 -7.78
CA ILE A 17 -0.95 -7.81 -6.82
C ILE A 17 -0.42 -6.50 -7.42
N THR A 18 0.08 -6.53 -8.66
CA THR A 18 0.55 -5.33 -9.36
C THR A 18 -0.57 -4.30 -9.50
N GLN A 19 -1.79 -4.72 -9.83
CA GLN A 19 -2.94 -3.82 -9.93
C GLN A 19 -3.27 -3.13 -8.60
N ILE A 20 -3.33 -3.89 -7.50
CA ILE A 20 -3.61 -3.35 -6.17
C ILE A 20 -2.53 -2.33 -5.79
N LEU A 21 -1.24 -2.70 -5.92
CA LEU A 21 -0.13 -1.81 -5.56
C LEU A 21 -0.11 -0.55 -6.42
N ARG A 22 -0.35 -0.66 -7.73
CA ARG A 22 -0.44 0.49 -8.63
C ARG A 22 -1.56 1.45 -8.21
N ASN A 23 -2.73 0.92 -7.85
CA ASN A 23 -3.86 1.75 -7.42
C ASN A 23 -3.52 2.52 -6.13
N LEU A 24 -2.97 1.84 -5.13
CA LEU A 24 -2.59 2.46 -3.86
C LEU A 24 -1.48 3.52 -4.04
N ILE A 25 -0.41 3.18 -4.78
CA ILE A 25 0.71 4.10 -5.03
C ILE A 25 0.25 5.29 -5.88
N SER A 26 -0.60 5.07 -6.89
CA SER A 26 -1.15 6.16 -7.71
C SER A 26 -2.00 7.12 -6.88
N ASN A 27 -2.79 6.61 -5.93
CA ASN A 27 -3.55 7.45 -5.02
C ASN A 27 -2.61 8.26 -4.11
N ALA A 28 -1.60 7.62 -3.52
CA ALA A 28 -0.60 8.30 -2.70
C ALA A 28 0.11 9.44 -3.45
N ILE A 29 0.53 9.21 -4.70
CA ILE A 29 1.15 10.23 -5.57
C ILE A 29 0.16 11.36 -5.88
N LYS A 30 -1.08 11.02 -6.23
CA LYS A 30 -2.12 11.99 -6.59
C LYS A 30 -2.45 12.93 -5.43
N PHE A 31 -2.46 12.44 -4.20
CA PHE A 31 -2.93 13.18 -3.03
C PHE A 31 -1.82 13.72 -2.11
N THR A 32 -0.54 13.49 -2.47
CA THR A 32 0.63 14.04 -1.78
C THR A 32 1.39 14.99 -2.68
N GLU A 33 1.02 16.27 -2.71
CA GLU A 33 1.71 17.29 -3.51
C GLU A 33 3.13 17.58 -2.97
N ARG A 34 3.26 17.63 -1.64
CA ARG A 34 4.54 17.77 -0.93
C ARG A 34 4.53 16.85 0.28
N GLY A 35 5.61 16.10 0.45
CA GLY A 35 5.73 15.14 1.56
C GLY A 35 6.44 13.88 1.12
N GLU A 36 6.13 12.78 1.79
CA GLU A 36 6.76 11.49 1.54
C GLU A 36 5.74 10.38 1.32
N ILE A 37 6.12 9.43 0.46
CA ILE A 37 5.42 8.18 0.28
C ILE A 37 6.38 7.07 0.67
N ARG A 38 5.94 6.19 1.57
CA ARG A 38 6.67 5.03 2.05
C ARG A 38 5.92 3.76 1.64
N VAL A 39 6.66 2.82 1.07
CA VAL A 39 6.16 1.49 0.74
C VAL A 39 6.95 0.49 1.57
N SER A 40 6.27 -0.39 2.28
CA SER A 40 6.93 -1.46 3.04
C SER A 40 6.29 -2.80 2.78
N ALA A 41 7.09 -3.86 2.84
CA ALA A 41 6.60 -5.24 2.79
C ALA A 41 7.34 -6.04 3.85
N LYS A 42 6.58 -6.67 4.75
CA LYS A 42 7.13 -7.42 5.88
C LYS A 42 6.44 -8.77 6.02
N SER A 43 7.22 -9.80 6.32
CA SER A 43 6.66 -11.11 6.67
C SER A 43 5.96 -11.01 8.02
N ASN A 44 4.74 -11.55 8.10
CA ASN A 44 3.98 -11.66 9.34
C ASN A 44 3.72 -13.14 9.60
N ASP A 45 4.65 -13.76 10.33
CA ASP A 45 4.63 -15.20 10.61
C ASP A 45 3.41 -15.62 11.44
N GLU A 46 2.96 -14.76 12.38
CA GLU A 46 1.78 -15.03 13.21
C GLU A 46 0.50 -15.16 12.37
N LYS A 47 0.37 -14.34 11.33
CA LYS A 47 -0.78 -14.36 10.41
C LYS A 47 -0.53 -15.21 9.17
N ASN A 48 0.65 -15.82 9.06
CA ASN A 48 1.12 -16.56 7.89
C ASN A 48 0.87 -15.80 6.58
N CYS A 49 1.27 -14.52 6.54
CA CYS A 49 1.07 -13.66 5.39
C CYS A 49 2.21 -12.65 5.23
N VAL A 50 2.16 -11.88 4.13
CA VAL A 50 3.01 -10.71 3.94
C VAL A 50 2.15 -9.47 4.09
N GLU A 51 2.54 -8.58 5.01
CA GLU A 51 1.91 -7.29 5.17
C GLU A 51 2.60 -6.27 4.26
N ILE A 52 1.86 -5.78 3.26
CA ILE A 52 2.31 -4.72 2.38
C ILE A 52 1.59 -3.43 2.75
N SER A 53 2.34 -2.35 2.98
CA SER A 53 1.82 -1.04 3.35
C SER A 53 2.26 0.02 2.36
N VAL A 54 1.34 0.90 1.97
CA VAL A 54 1.61 2.15 1.26
C VAL A 54 1.12 3.26 2.16
N LYS A 55 2.05 4.08 2.66
CA LYS A 55 1.77 5.21 3.55
C LYS A 55 2.21 6.50 2.89
N ASP A 56 1.32 7.49 2.89
CA ASP A 56 1.62 8.83 2.42
C ASP A 56 1.37 9.88 3.50
N THR A 57 1.83 11.10 3.25
CA THR A 57 1.61 12.27 4.12
C THR A 57 0.73 13.32 3.43
N GLY A 58 -0.10 12.89 2.49
CA GLY A 58 -0.97 13.76 1.73
C GLY A 58 -2.13 14.32 2.54
N ILE A 59 -3.10 14.90 1.83
CA ILE A 59 -4.27 15.55 2.43
C ILE A 59 -5.18 14.60 3.23
N GLY A 60 -5.01 13.29 3.06
CA GLY A 60 -5.85 12.27 3.68
C GLY A 60 -7.26 12.21 3.10
N ILE A 61 -8.13 11.44 3.75
CA ILE A 61 -9.53 11.26 3.36
C ILE A 61 -10.40 11.61 4.56
N ALA A 62 -11.33 12.55 4.37
CA ALA A 62 -12.31 12.93 5.39
C ALA A 62 -13.10 11.69 5.87
N LYS A 63 -13.40 11.60 7.17
CA LYS A 63 -13.96 10.38 7.79
C LYS A 63 -15.27 9.94 7.15
N GLU A 64 -16.09 10.90 6.77
CA GLU A 64 -17.38 10.72 6.07
C GLU A 64 -17.22 10.09 4.68
N HIS A 65 -16.08 10.27 4.01
CA HIS A 65 -15.83 9.73 2.67
C HIS A 65 -15.13 8.37 2.71
N GLN A 66 -14.53 7.96 3.83
CA GLN A 66 -13.80 6.69 3.91
C GLN A 66 -14.68 5.46 3.64
N LYS A 67 -16.00 5.55 3.91
CA LYS A 67 -16.92 4.43 3.71
C LYS A 67 -17.25 4.13 2.25
N ILE A 68 -17.05 5.10 1.35
CA ILE A 68 -17.49 5.02 -0.05
C ILE A 68 -16.33 4.86 -1.05
N ILE A 69 -15.08 4.79 -0.57
CA ILE A 69 -13.90 4.75 -1.46
C ILE A 69 -13.72 3.41 -2.18
N PHE A 70 -14.46 2.38 -1.76
CA PHE A 70 -14.41 1.02 -2.31
C PHE A 70 -15.79 0.49 -2.75
N ASP A 71 -16.82 1.34 -2.76
CA ASP A 71 -18.17 1.02 -3.24
C ASP A 71 -18.27 1.12 -4.78
#